data_AF-A0A975HVI1-F1
#
_entry.id   AF-A0A975HVI1-F1
#
_cell.length_a   1.000
_cell.length_b   1.000
_cell.length_c   1.000
_cell.angle_alpha   90.00
_cell.angle_beta   90.00
_cell.angle_gamma   90.00
#
_symmetry.space_group_name_H-M   'P 1'
#
loop_
_entity.id
_entity.type
_entity.pdbx_description
1 polymer ?
#
loop_
_entity_poly.entity_id
_entity_poly.type
_entity_poly.pdbx_seq_one_letter_code
_entity_poly.pdbx_strand_id
1 'polypeptide(L)'
;PAWRVLRKAAAAVEGGARLWRLSVPPTTAPMSLPGEQLVEWGGAQRWLCSAGPASIIRDAAARAGGHATLFRGKDKSAGAFAPLKAPLDRIHRELKKSFDPSGVFNPGRLYPGL
;
A
#
# COMPACT_ATOMS: atom_id res chain seq x y z
N PRO A 1 -6.05 -16.57 15.06
CA PRO A 1 -7.05 -15.52 14.76
C PRO A 1 -6.39 -14.28 14.11
N ALA A 2 -7.13 -13.57 13.24
CA ALA A 2 -6.65 -12.44 12.43
C ALA A 2 -5.87 -11.36 13.24
N TRP A 3 -6.34 -11.04 14.45
CA TRP A 3 -5.70 -10.04 15.32
C TRP A 3 -4.26 -10.39 15.75
N ARG A 4 -3.87 -11.68 15.74
CA ARG A 4 -2.49 -12.10 16.07
C ARG A 4 -1.50 -11.73 14.97
N VAL A 5 -1.91 -11.77 13.70
CA VAL A 5 -1.04 -11.36 12.58
C VAL A 5 -0.78 -9.86 12.63
N LEU A 6 -1.80 -9.05 12.93
CA LEU A 6 -1.63 -7.61 13.12
C LEU A 6 -0.74 -7.27 14.34
N ARG A 7 -0.82 -8.05 15.43
CA ARG A 7 0.11 -7.90 16.58
C ARG A 7 1.55 -8.26 16.22
N LYS A 8 1.78 -9.38 15.53
CA LYS A 8 3.11 -9.75 15.04
C LYS A 8 3.66 -8.71 14.07
N ALA A 9 2.80 -8.16 13.22
CA ALA A 9 3.16 -7.11 12.28
C ALA A 9 3.69 -5.85 12.99
N ALA A 10 3.19 -5.51 14.18
CA ALA A 10 3.73 -4.39 14.95
C ALA A 10 5.20 -4.61 15.33
N ALA A 11 5.53 -5.76 15.92
CA ALA A 11 6.91 -6.09 16.29
C ALA A 11 7.83 -6.23 15.06
N ALA A 12 7.35 -6.85 13.98
CA ALA A 12 8.09 -6.96 12.74
C ALA A 12 8.36 -5.58 12.10
N VAL A 13 7.39 -4.66 12.16
CA VAL A 13 7.58 -3.28 11.71
C VAL A 13 8.62 -2.55 12.56
N GLU A 14 8.65 -2.78 13.87
CA GLU A 14 9.71 -2.26 14.73
C GLU A 14 11.10 -2.77 14.31
N GLY A 15 11.17 -4.03 13.85
CA GLY A 15 12.36 -4.64 13.26
C GLY A 15 12.66 -4.26 11.82
N GLY A 16 11.95 -3.29 11.22
CA GLY A 16 12.21 -2.77 9.88
C GLY A 16 11.36 -3.39 8.76
N ALA A 17 10.46 -4.31 9.07
CA ALA A 17 9.45 -4.75 8.10
C ALA A 17 8.42 -3.66 7.82
N ARG A 18 7.61 -3.89 6.79
CA ARG A 18 6.51 -3.03 6.39
C ARG A 18 5.22 -3.86 6.33
N LEU A 19 4.14 -3.29 6.84
CA LEU A 19 2.80 -3.84 6.74
C LEU A 19 2.11 -3.24 5.52
N TRP A 20 1.71 -4.09 4.60
CA TRP A 20 1.05 -3.78 3.35
C TRP A 20 -0.39 -4.26 3.37
N ARG A 21 -1.28 -3.49 2.75
CA ARG A 21 -2.64 -3.90 2.42
C ARG A 21 -2.73 -4.09 0.91
N LEU A 22 -2.95 -5.32 0.49
CA LEU A 22 -3.16 -5.69 -0.91
C LEU A 22 -4.67 -5.84 -1.11
N SER A 23 -5.21 -5.14 -2.10
CA SER A 23 -6.58 -5.34 -2.58
C SER A 23 -6.50 -5.92 -3.99
N VAL A 24 -7.02 -7.14 -4.13
CA VAL A 24 -6.93 -7.99 -5.32
C VAL A 24 -8.28 -8.69 -5.55
N PRO A 25 -8.57 -9.24 -6.73
CA PRO A 25 -9.74 -10.09 -6.93
C PRO A 25 -9.86 -11.21 -5.87
N PRO A 26 -11.06 -11.55 -5.39
CA PRO A 26 -11.24 -12.65 -4.42
C PRO A 26 -10.69 -13.99 -4.91
N THR A 27 -10.72 -14.21 -6.23
CA THR A 27 -10.26 -15.42 -6.91
C THR A 27 -8.76 -15.44 -7.21
N THR A 28 -8.02 -14.40 -6.82
CA THR A 28 -6.56 -14.37 -7.01
C THR A 28 -5.91 -15.56 -6.31
N ALA A 29 -5.08 -16.31 -7.04
CA ALA A 29 -4.31 -17.42 -6.48
C ALA A 29 -3.38 -16.95 -5.35
N PRO A 30 -2.88 -17.85 -4.48
CA PRO A 30 -1.85 -17.51 -3.51
C PRO A 30 -0.67 -16.78 -4.16
N MET A 31 -0.35 -15.59 -3.65
CA MET A 31 0.74 -14.76 -4.17
C MET A 31 2.05 -15.16 -3.49
N SER A 32 3.05 -15.57 -4.28
CA SER A 32 4.40 -15.85 -3.79
C SER A 32 5.13 -14.53 -3.50
N LEU A 33 4.85 -13.95 -2.34
CA LEU A 33 5.49 -12.75 -1.82
C LEU A 33 6.21 -13.09 -0.51
N PRO A 34 7.42 -12.54 -0.29
CA PRO A 34 8.16 -12.80 0.94
C PRO A 34 7.44 -12.18 2.14
N GLY A 35 7.29 -12.94 3.22
CA GLY A 35 6.71 -12.46 4.47
C GLY A 35 5.41 -13.17 4.87
N GLU A 36 4.90 -12.80 6.05
CA GLU A 36 3.67 -13.39 6.59
C GLU A 36 2.43 -12.73 5.95
N GLN A 37 1.46 -13.54 5.55
CA GLN A 37 0.21 -13.09 4.93
C GLN A 37 -1.01 -13.47 5.77
N LEU A 38 -2.02 -12.59 5.78
CA LEU A 38 -3.37 -12.86 6.27
C LEU A 38 -4.38 -12.48 5.20
N VAL A 39 -5.24 -13.43 4.84
CA VAL A 39 -6.34 -13.21 3.87
C VAL A 39 -7.62 -12.85 4.63
N GLU A 40 -8.28 -11.79 4.20
CA GLU A 40 -9.54 -11.29 4.76
C GLU A 40 -10.55 -11.00 3.64
N TRP A 41 -11.78 -10.64 4.03
CA TRP A 41 -12.84 -10.18 3.12
C TRP A 41 -13.07 -11.11 1.91
N GLY A 42 -13.16 -12.42 2.19
CA GLY A 42 -13.41 -13.43 1.16
C GLY A 42 -12.29 -13.58 0.11
N GLY A 43 -11.07 -13.13 0.40
CA GLY A 43 -9.94 -13.20 -0.53
C GLY A 43 -9.57 -11.86 -1.17
N ALA A 44 -10.47 -10.87 -1.11
CA ALA A 44 -10.31 -9.59 -1.77
C ALA A 44 -9.26 -8.68 -1.11
N GLN A 45 -8.97 -8.91 0.17
CA GLN A 45 -7.96 -8.18 0.93
C GLN A 45 -6.93 -9.14 1.51
N ARG A 46 -5.67 -8.75 1.42
CA ARG A 46 -4.55 -9.47 2.06
C ARG A 46 -3.67 -8.49 2.81
N TRP A 47 -3.42 -8.78 4.08
CA TRP A 47 -2.35 -8.13 4.83
C TRP A 47 -1.06 -8.89 4.58
N LEU A 48 0.02 -8.16 4.27
CA LEU A 48 1.35 -8.73 4.08
C LEU A 48 2.34 -7.97 4.97
N CYS A 49 3.01 -8.68 5.88
CA CYS A 49 4.13 -8.14 6.63
C CYS A 49 5.43 -8.59 5.98
N SER A 50 6.18 -7.66 5.38
CA SER A 50 7.34 -7.97 4.55
C SER A 50 8.42 -6.88 4.64
N ALA A 51 9.69 -7.29 4.62
CA ALA A 51 10.82 -6.40 4.39
C ALA A 51 11.17 -6.26 2.90
N GLY A 52 10.42 -6.92 2.01
CA GLY A 52 10.69 -6.93 0.57
C GLY A 52 10.56 -5.53 -0.07
N PRO A 53 11.16 -5.34 -1.26
CA PRO A 53 11.08 -4.07 -1.99
C PRO A 53 9.64 -3.70 -2.33
N ALA A 54 9.31 -2.41 -2.21
CA ALA A 54 7.98 -1.89 -2.51
C ALA A 54 7.55 -2.16 -3.96
N SER A 55 8.49 -2.11 -4.91
CA SER A 55 8.25 -2.42 -6.33
C SER A 55 7.75 -3.85 -6.51
N ILE A 56 8.45 -4.84 -5.95
CA ILE A 56 8.08 -6.27 -6.07
C ILE A 56 6.66 -6.53 -5.55
N ILE A 57 6.30 -5.94 -4.41
CA ILE A 57 4.97 -6.11 -3.80
C ILE A 57 3.90 -5.44 -4.64
N ARG A 58 4.13 -4.21 -5.10
CA ARG A 58 3.19 -3.46 -5.95
C ARG A 58 3.01 -4.13 -7.31
N ASP A 59 4.08 -4.58 -7.93
CA ASP A 59 4.04 -5.27 -9.23
C ASP A 59 3.29 -6.59 -9.15
N ALA A 60 3.48 -7.35 -8.06
CA ALA A 60 2.72 -8.57 -7.84
C ALA A 60 1.22 -8.30 -7.70
N ALA A 61 0.83 -7.28 -6.92
CA ALA A 61 -0.57 -6.90 -6.79
C ALA A 61 -1.14 -6.40 -8.14
N ALA A 62 -0.37 -5.59 -8.88
CA ALA A 62 -0.77 -5.07 -10.19
C ALA A 62 -0.95 -6.20 -11.22
N ARG A 63 -0.05 -7.19 -11.27
CA ARG A 63 -0.20 -8.38 -12.14
C ARG A 63 -1.44 -9.21 -11.80
N ALA A 64 -1.87 -9.20 -10.54
CA ALA A 64 -3.11 -9.83 -10.11
C ALA A 64 -4.37 -8.98 -10.40
N GLY A 65 -4.25 -7.81 -11.04
CA GLY A 65 -5.36 -6.90 -11.29
C GLY A 65 -5.75 -6.04 -10.09
N GLY A 66 -4.85 -5.91 -9.10
CA GLY A 66 -5.09 -5.18 -7.86
C GLY A 66 -4.03 -4.11 -7.57
N HIS A 67 -3.93 -3.73 -6.31
CA HIS A 67 -2.98 -2.71 -5.84
C HIS A 67 -2.52 -2.98 -4.40
N ALA A 68 -1.35 -2.44 -4.06
CA ALA A 68 -0.76 -2.56 -2.73
C ALA A 68 -0.50 -1.17 -2.12
N THR A 69 -1.00 -0.95 -0.91
CA THR A 69 -0.77 0.26 -0.11
C THR A 69 0.13 -0.07 1.07
N LEU A 70 1.20 0.71 1.26
CA LEU A 70 1.98 0.68 2.49
C LEU A 70 1.13 1.25 3.63
N PHE A 71 0.74 0.39 4.56
CA PHE A 71 -0.14 0.76 5.67
C PHE A 71 0.66 1.20 6.90
N ARG A 72 1.76 0.50 7.21
CA ARG A 72 2.65 0.83 8.34
C ARG A 72 4.10 0.43 8.03
N GLY A 73 5.04 1.24 8.49
CA GLY A 73 6.48 1.02 8.35
C GLY A 73 7.24 2.16 9.01
N LYS A 74 8.46 1.89 9.51
CA LYS A 74 9.39 2.95 9.96
C LYS A 74 9.88 3.76 8.76
N ASP A 75 10.39 3.06 7.75
CA ASP A 75 10.73 3.65 6.47
C ASP A 75 9.51 3.67 5.53
N LYS A 76 9.07 4.89 5.21
CA LYS A 76 7.97 5.19 4.28
C LYS A 76 8.44 5.94 3.03
N SER A 77 9.74 5.97 2.76
CA SER A 77 10.34 6.65 1.59
C SER A 77 9.74 6.20 0.25
N ALA A 78 9.32 4.94 0.16
CA ALA A 78 8.62 4.39 -1.01
C ALA A 78 7.19 4.93 -1.23
N GLY A 79 6.69 5.80 -0.36
CA GLY A 79 5.34 6.34 -0.37
C GLY A 79 4.28 5.35 0.12
N ALA A 80 3.13 5.86 0.57
CA ALA A 80 2.00 5.02 0.96
C ALA A 80 1.39 4.31 -0.26
N PHE A 81 1.16 5.06 -1.34
CA PHE A 81 0.52 4.58 -2.58
C PHE A 81 1.56 4.26 -3.65
N ALA A 82 1.18 3.40 -4.60
CA ALA A 82 1.97 3.20 -5.81
C ALA A 82 2.06 4.52 -6.60
N PRO A 83 3.20 4.81 -7.26
CA PRO A 83 3.32 6.01 -8.09
C PRO A 83 2.22 6.08 -9.14
N LEU A 84 1.66 7.27 -9.33
CA LEU A 84 0.67 7.50 -10.37
C LEU A 84 1.33 7.47 -11.75
N LYS A 85 0.59 6.95 -12.74
CA LYS A 85 0.91 7.20 -14.15
C LYS A 85 0.72 8.68 -14.45
N ALA A 86 1.50 9.23 -15.37
CA ALA A 86 1.48 10.66 -15.69
C ALA A 86 0.08 11.26 -15.95
N PRO A 87 -0.85 10.60 -16.67
CA PRO A 87 -2.20 11.13 -16.84
C PRO A 87 -2.98 11.24 -15.53
N LEU A 88 -2.84 10.25 -14.64
CA LEU A 88 -3.52 10.26 -13.34
C LEU A 88 -2.89 11.28 -12.39
N ASP A 89 -1.56 11.46 -12.41
CA ASP A 89 -0.88 12.50 -11.63
C ASP A 89 -1.40 13.89 -12.02
N ARG A 90 -1.51 14.18 -13.32
CA ARG A 90 -2.10 15.43 -13.82
C ARG A 90 -3.51 15.63 -13.27
N ILE A 91 -4.38 14.62 -13.37
CA ILE A 91 -5.76 14.72 -12.86
C ILE A 91 -5.77 14.99 -11.35
N HIS A 92 -4.93 14.31 -10.56
CA HIS A 92 -4.87 14.53 -9.12
C HIS A 92 -4.41 15.96 -8.79
N ARG A 93 -3.44 16.53 -9.52
CA ARG A 93 -2.97 17.90 -9.32
C ARG A 93 -4.05 18.93 -9.63
N GLU A 94 -4.76 18.79 -10.74
CA GLU A 94 -5.85 19.71 -11.11
C GLU A 94 -7.02 19.63 -10.13
N LEU A 95 -7.38 18.43 -9.67
CA LEU A 95 -8.37 18.27 -8.60
C LEU A 95 -7.90 18.94 -7.31
N LYS A 96 -6.66 18.68 -6.87
CA LYS A 96 -6.09 19.26 -5.65
C LYS A 96 -6.09 20.78 -5.70
N LYS A 97 -5.67 21.37 -6.83
CA LYS A 97 -5.68 22.82 -7.05
C LYS A 97 -7.09 23.41 -7.02
N SER A 98 -8.09 22.68 -7.53
CA SER A 98 -9.48 23.15 -7.56
C SER A 98 -10.14 23.12 -6.18
N PHE A 99 -9.87 22.08 -5.39
CA PHE A 99 -10.49 21.86 -4.08
C PHE A 99 -9.70 22.44 -2.89
N ASP A 100 -8.39 22.62 -3.04
CA ASP A 100 -7.51 23.18 -2.01
C ASP A 100 -6.40 24.05 -2.63
N PRO A 101 -6.75 25.23 -3.20
CA PRO A 101 -5.79 26.11 -3.85
C PRO A 101 -4.64 26.56 -2.94
N SER A 102 -4.91 26.63 -1.63
CA SER A 102 -3.94 27.05 -0.61
C SER A 102 -3.13 25.90 0.00
N GLY A 103 -3.41 24.64 -0.38
CA GLY A 103 -2.66 23.47 0.07
C GLY A 103 -2.79 23.15 1.56
N VAL A 104 -3.89 23.53 2.21
CA VAL A 104 -4.09 23.38 3.66
C VAL A 104 -4.35 21.93 4.05
N PHE A 105 -5.01 21.15 3.19
CA PHE A 105 -5.44 19.80 3.53
C PHE A 105 -4.36 18.76 3.21
N ASN A 106 -3.86 18.08 4.24
CA ASN A 106 -2.97 16.91 4.10
C ASN A 106 -1.73 17.13 3.21
N PRO A 107 -0.96 18.22 3.41
CA PRO A 107 0.20 18.54 2.56
C PRO A 107 1.19 17.37 2.50
N GLY A 108 1.52 16.93 1.28
CA GLY A 108 2.48 15.85 1.04
C GLY A 108 2.06 14.45 1.50
N ARG A 109 0.81 14.25 1.94
CA ARG A 109 0.35 12.97 2.50
C ARG A 109 -0.05 11.93 1.44
N LEU A 110 -0.53 12.38 0.28
CA LEU A 110 -0.98 11.50 -0.80
C LEU A 110 0.17 11.16 -1.76
N TYR A 111 0.67 12.17 -2.48
CA TYR A 111 1.81 12.06 -3.37
C TYR A 111 2.77 13.23 -3.13
N PRO A 112 4.09 13.04 -3.29
CA PRO A 112 5.03 14.15 -3.19
C PRO A 112 4.68 15.28 -4.17
N GLY A 113 4.61 16.50 -3.64
CA GLY A 113 4.29 17.70 -4.43
C GLY A 113 2.82 17.83 -4.85
N LEU A 114 1.91 17.05 -4.24
CA LEU A 114 0.46 17.25 -4.26
C LEU A 114 0.02 17.89 -2.93
#